data_AF-A0A955CBI2-F1
#
_entry.id   AF-A0A955CBI2-F1
#
_cell.length_a   1.000
_cell.length_b   1.000
_cell.length_c   1.000
_cell.angle_alpha   90.00
_cell.angle_beta   90.00
_cell.angle_gamma   90.00
#
_symmetry.space_group_name_H-M   'P 1'
#
loop_
_entity.id
_entity.type
_entity.pdbx_description
1 polymer ?
#
loop_
_entity_poly.entity_id
_entity_poly.type
_entity_poly.pdbx_seq_one_letter_code
_entity_poly.pdbx_strand_id
1 'polypeptide(L)'
;MRQLIHRGGVLTAALLLLAITRSLSAEVTFVFTFFDVTTSTGRGFDDPVLGAERRAALEAVGAEIGARIGQTSTIEIGVAPSETDGTGPIGIGAATFLDTTPGVRDGEVYRRIVLGEPDTDAGLDAGIVFDFGYDVSLSGTPAPGVACFRDVARHELTHVLGYGSFIKADGTGFNETAPDMYTRFDAMLETDSGDGEGLPVIDSDGNLLLDAPTFAAAHGIGLVFDGTASRAANSGLPIKTFGSDPTHSAAMSDVMFPSPAVGTMRADWTDKDVAIL
;
A
#
# COMPACT_ATOMS: atom_id res chain seq x y z
N MET A 1 28.27 55.41 -61.68
CA MET A 1 27.54 56.12 -60.61
C MET A 1 26.29 55.30 -60.25
N ARG A 2 26.36 54.48 -59.20
CA ARG A 2 25.22 53.96 -58.43
C ARG A 2 25.79 53.27 -57.18
N GLN A 3 25.67 53.96 -56.05
CA GLN A 3 26.01 53.49 -54.72
C GLN A 3 24.97 52.46 -54.28
N LEU A 4 25.41 51.32 -53.75
CA LEU A 4 24.56 50.37 -53.05
C LEU A 4 24.79 50.56 -51.54
N ILE A 5 23.74 51.02 -50.86
CA ILE A 5 23.70 51.20 -49.41
C ILE A 5 23.36 49.84 -48.80
N HIS A 6 24.25 49.27 -47.98
CA HIS A 6 23.94 48.13 -47.12
C HIS A 6 23.70 48.64 -45.69
N ARG A 7 22.43 48.61 -45.29
CA ARG A 7 21.97 48.65 -43.90
C ARG A 7 21.64 47.22 -43.48
N GLY A 8 22.26 46.76 -42.42
CA GLY A 8 21.90 45.54 -41.70
C GLY A 8 22.89 45.40 -40.56
N GLY A 9 22.51 45.19 -39.31
CA GLY A 9 21.23 44.96 -38.66
C GLY A 9 21.62 44.62 -37.23
N VAL A 10 21.01 45.26 -36.25
CA VAL A 10 21.32 45.07 -34.82
C VAL A 10 20.99 43.61 -34.45
N LEU A 11 21.99 42.82 -34.07
CA LEU A 11 21.78 41.52 -33.43
C LEU A 11 21.44 41.76 -31.96
N THR A 12 20.16 41.65 -31.62
CA THR A 12 19.71 41.55 -30.23
C THR A 12 19.82 40.08 -29.81
N ALA A 13 20.82 39.74 -29.00
CA ALA A 13 20.92 38.43 -28.37
C ALA A 13 19.89 38.35 -27.22
N ALA A 14 18.79 37.64 -27.44
CA ALA A 14 17.86 37.27 -26.37
C ALA A 14 18.40 36.02 -25.67
N LEU A 15 18.93 36.19 -24.47
CA LEU A 15 19.34 35.11 -23.58
C LEU A 15 18.06 34.48 -23.00
N LEU A 16 17.67 33.32 -23.54
CA LEU A 16 16.52 32.56 -23.04
C LEU A 16 16.93 31.83 -21.75
N LEU A 17 16.59 32.42 -20.59
CA LEU A 17 16.74 31.77 -19.29
C LEU A 17 15.64 30.70 -19.16
N LEU A 18 15.96 29.45 -19.50
CA LEU A 18 15.07 28.31 -19.30
C LEU A 18 15.04 28.00 -17.79
N ALA A 19 14.14 28.66 -17.06
CA ALA A 19 13.82 28.27 -15.69
C ALA A 19 13.13 26.90 -15.75
N ILE A 20 13.85 25.84 -15.41
CA ILE A 20 13.28 24.53 -15.15
C ILE A 20 12.51 24.66 -13.84
N THR A 21 11.23 25.05 -13.90
CA THR A 21 10.33 24.89 -12.76
C THR A 21 10.07 23.40 -12.63
N ARG A 22 10.88 22.71 -11.83
CA ARG A 22 10.44 21.45 -11.23
C ARG A 22 9.22 21.81 -10.38
N SER A 23 8.02 21.47 -10.86
CA SER A 23 6.86 21.41 -10.00
C SER A 23 7.25 20.46 -8.87
N LEU A 24 7.33 20.97 -7.64
CA LEU A 24 7.31 20.12 -6.46
C LEU A 24 5.92 19.48 -6.48
N SER A 25 5.81 18.26 -7.02
CA SER A 25 4.59 17.48 -6.87
C SER A 25 4.45 17.18 -5.38
N ALA A 26 3.24 17.29 -4.84
CA ALA A 26 2.96 16.68 -3.55
C ALA A 26 3.24 15.17 -3.68
N GLU A 27 4.05 14.65 -2.76
CA GLU A 27 4.51 13.27 -2.79
C GLU A 27 4.71 12.77 -1.36
N VAL A 28 4.23 11.56 -1.09
CA VAL A 28 4.54 10.85 0.15
C VAL A 28 5.91 10.18 0.01
N THR A 29 6.85 10.48 0.90
CA THR A 29 8.19 9.88 0.88
C THR A 29 8.25 8.73 1.89
N PHE A 30 8.46 7.50 1.42
CA PHE A 30 8.72 6.36 2.29
C PHE A 30 10.22 6.25 2.60
N VAL A 31 10.56 6.26 3.88
CA VAL A 31 11.93 6.13 4.39
C VAL A 31 12.06 4.75 5.02
N PHE A 32 12.91 3.91 4.45
CA PHE A 32 13.11 2.53 4.89
C PHE A 32 14.33 2.40 5.80
N THR A 33 14.12 1.82 6.99
CA THR A 33 15.21 1.42 7.90
C THR A 33 15.41 -0.09 7.81
N PHE A 34 16.50 -0.52 7.17
CA PHE A 34 16.81 -1.94 6.97
C PHE A 34 17.58 -2.54 8.15
N PHE A 35 16.89 -3.28 9.02
CA PHE A 35 17.52 -3.85 10.22
C PHE A 35 18.56 -4.93 9.93
N ASP A 36 18.46 -5.64 8.79
CA ASP A 36 19.54 -6.52 8.33
C ASP A 36 20.88 -5.79 8.17
N VAL A 37 20.83 -4.56 7.63
CA VAL A 37 22.01 -3.74 7.33
C VAL A 37 22.56 -3.12 8.61
N THR A 38 21.68 -2.57 9.45
CA THR A 38 22.11 -1.94 10.71
C THR A 38 22.73 -2.96 11.67
N THR A 39 22.33 -4.23 11.60
CA THR A 39 22.87 -5.32 12.42
C THR A 39 23.90 -6.19 11.69
N SER A 40 24.22 -5.87 10.43
CA SER A 40 25.24 -6.56 9.62
C SER A 40 25.05 -8.09 9.54
N THR A 41 23.83 -8.52 9.21
CA THR A 41 23.48 -9.95 9.20
C THR A 41 24.11 -10.73 8.04
N GLY A 42 24.59 -10.06 6.99
CA GLY A 42 25.16 -10.67 5.79
C GLY A 42 24.14 -11.46 4.94
N ARG A 43 22.84 -11.25 5.14
CA ARG A 43 21.74 -11.96 4.46
C ARG A 43 20.61 -11.00 4.10
N GLY A 44 19.67 -11.49 3.28
CA GLY A 44 18.45 -10.73 2.96
C GLY A 44 18.74 -9.37 2.33
N PHE A 45 18.32 -8.29 2.97
CA PHE A 45 18.65 -6.94 2.53
C PHE A 45 20.11 -6.55 2.78
N ASP A 46 20.86 -7.26 3.63
CA ASP A 46 22.30 -7.09 3.86
C ASP A 46 23.15 -8.14 3.11
N ASP A 47 22.55 -8.89 2.19
CA ASP A 47 23.28 -9.83 1.35
C ASP A 47 24.38 -9.11 0.53
N PRO A 48 25.63 -9.62 0.51
CA PRO A 48 26.75 -8.92 -0.13
C PRO A 48 26.66 -8.85 -1.66
N VAL A 49 25.82 -9.68 -2.28
CA VAL A 49 25.62 -9.74 -3.72
C VAL A 49 24.30 -9.08 -4.11
N LEU A 50 23.20 -9.46 -3.46
CA LEU A 50 21.84 -9.10 -3.83
C LEU A 50 21.23 -8.00 -2.95
N GLY A 51 21.79 -7.72 -1.77
CA GLY A 51 21.19 -6.83 -0.78
C GLY A 51 20.97 -5.42 -1.30
N ALA A 52 21.94 -4.87 -2.04
CA ALA A 52 21.80 -3.54 -2.64
C ALA A 52 20.67 -3.46 -3.69
N GLU A 53 20.51 -4.49 -4.51
CA GLU A 53 19.47 -4.55 -5.53
C GLU A 53 18.08 -4.74 -4.90
N ARG A 54 17.97 -5.57 -3.86
CA ARG A 54 16.74 -5.74 -3.06
C ARG A 54 16.27 -4.43 -2.44
N ARG A 55 17.18 -3.68 -1.79
CA ARG A 55 16.86 -2.37 -1.20
C ARG A 55 16.39 -1.37 -2.26
N ALA A 56 17.14 -1.27 -3.37
CA ALA A 56 16.78 -0.38 -4.47
C ALA A 56 15.41 -0.74 -5.11
N ALA A 57 15.08 -2.03 -5.18
CA ALA A 57 13.79 -2.48 -5.69
C ALA A 57 12.63 -2.07 -4.76
N LEU A 58 12.78 -2.24 -3.43
CA LEU A 58 11.77 -1.81 -2.46
C LEU A 58 11.60 -0.28 -2.45
N GLU A 59 12.71 0.46 -2.42
CA GLU A 59 12.71 1.94 -2.47
C GLU A 59 12.06 2.46 -3.76
N ALA A 60 12.33 1.83 -4.90
CA ALA A 60 11.71 2.19 -6.17
C ALA A 60 10.19 1.95 -6.18
N VAL A 61 9.72 0.88 -5.52
CA VAL A 61 8.28 0.67 -5.34
C VAL A 61 7.70 1.74 -4.43
N GLY A 62 8.34 2.01 -3.28
CA GLY A 62 7.92 3.08 -2.38
C GLY A 62 7.77 4.45 -3.08
N ALA A 63 8.75 4.83 -3.92
CA ALA A 63 8.67 6.05 -4.71
C ALA A 63 7.51 6.03 -5.73
N GLU A 64 7.24 4.88 -6.36
CA GLU A 64 6.07 4.72 -7.24
C GLU A 64 4.76 4.96 -6.48
N ILE A 65 4.66 4.49 -5.23
CA ILE A 65 3.52 4.70 -4.32
C ILE A 65 3.38 6.14 -3.94
N GLY A 66 4.46 6.72 -3.44
CA GLY A 66 4.53 8.09 -3.00
C GLY A 66 3.96 9.07 -4.02
N ALA A 67 4.39 8.91 -5.27
CA ALA A 67 4.05 9.80 -6.37
C ALA A 67 2.55 9.78 -6.77
N ARG A 68 1.80 8.74 -6.37
CA ARG A 68 0.38 8.57 -6.73
C ARG A 68 -0.60 9.07 -5.67
N ILE A 69 -0.17 9.14 -4.42
CA ILE A 69 -1.02 9.47 -3.27
C ILE A 69 -1.54 10.92 -3.34
N GLY A 70 -0.74 11.85 -3.89
CA GLY A 70 -1.17 13.23 -4.11
C GLY A 70 -1.22 14.11 -2.85
N GLN A 71 -0.80 13.57 -1.70
CA GLN A 71 -0.50 14.32 -0.48
C GLN A 71 1.02 14.40 -0.26
N THR A 72 1.45 15.26 0.66
CA THR A 72 2.84 15.36 1.11
C THR A 72 2.96 14.86 2.53
N SER A 73 3.73 13.80 2.74
CA SER A 73 4.10 13.31 4.07
C SER A 73 5.43 12.56 3.97
N THR A 74 6.12 12.37 5.09
CA THR A 74 7.20 11.38 5.19
C THR A 74 6.64 10.22 5.97
N ILE A 75 6.97 8.98 5.62
CA ILE A 75 6.51 7.78 6.33
C ILE A 75 7.74 6.92 6.64
N GLU A 76 7.97 6.64 7.92
CA GLU A 76 9.09 5.83 8.40
C GLU A 76 8.67 4.36 8.51
N ILE A 77 9.32 3.50 7.71
CA ILE A 77 9.05 2.07 7.66
C ILE A 77 10.25 1.29 8.20
N GLY A 78 10.02 0.48 9.23
CA GLY A 78 10.99 -0.49 9.71
C GLY A 78 10.95 -1.75 8.85
N VAL A 79 12.06 -2.06 8.18
CA VAL A 79 12.23 -3.33 7.48
C VAL A 79 12.90 -4.30 8.44
N ALA A 80 12.12 -5.23 8.98
CA ALA A 80 12.55 -6.25 9.92
C ALA A 80 13.68 -7.11 9.33
N PRO A 81 14.49 -7.78 10.18
CA PRO A 81 15.49 -8.73 9.68
C PRO A 81 14.85 -9.76 8.76
N SER A 82 15.43 -10.00 7.60
CA SER A 82 14.83 -10.91 6.61
C SER A 82 14.77 -12.34 7.13
N GLU A 83 13.69 -13.01 6.77
CA GLU A 83 13.56 -14.45 6.91
C GLU A 83 14.29 -15.15 5.74
N THR A 84 14.65 -16.41 5.95
CA THR A 84 15.44 -17.18 4.99
C THR A 84 15.08 -18.66 4.95
N ASP A 85 13.95 -19.06 5.52
CA ASP A 85 13.59 -20.48 5.62
C ASP A 85 12.70 -20.95 4.47
N GLY A 86 12.09 -20.02 3.72
CA GLY A 86 11.25 -20.33 2.57
C GLY A 86 9.92 -20.93 2.99
N THR A 87 9.40 -20.54 4.16
CA THR A 87 8.16 -21.05 4.73
C THR A 87 7.23 -19.91 5.15
N GLY A 88 5.92 -20.16 5.13
CA GLY A 88 4.94 -19.12 5.45
C GLY A 88 4.81 -18.06 4.35
N PRO A 89 4.39 -16.82 4.67
CA PRO A 89 4.26 -15.74 3.70
C PRO A 89 5.63 -15.28 3.16
N ILE A 90 5.69 -14.92 1.88
CA ILE A 90 6.91 -14.35 1.27
C ILE A 90 7.21 -12.93 1.77
N GLY A 91 6.20 -12.23 2.26
CA GLY A 91 6.27 -10.91 2.86
C GLY A 91 5.11 -10.70 3.82
N ILE A 92 5.29 -9.80 4.77
CA ILE A 92 4.25 -9.32 5.68
C ILE A 92 4.49 -7.83 5.91
N GLY A 93 3.54 -6.99 5.53
CA GLY A 93 3.50 -5.56 5.82
C GLY A 93 2.32 -5.17 6.70
N ALA A 94 2.50 -4.16 7.56
CA ALA A 94 1.40 -3.57 8.33
C ALA A 94 1.72 -2.14 8.79
N ALA A 95 0.69 -1.30 8.88
CA ALA A 95 0.77 -0.04 9.60
C ALA A 95 0.90 -0.27 11.11
N THR A 96 1.58 0.64 11.81
CA THR A 96 1.59 0.70 13.27
C THR A 96 0.23 1.19 13.77
N PHE A 97 -0.28 0.60 14.85
CA PHE A 97 -1.47 1.07 15.58
C PHE A 97 -1.08 1.31 17.04
N LEU A 98 -1.18 2.55 17.50
CA LEU A 98 -0.78 2.94 18.87
C LEU A 98 -1.92 2.93 19.88
N ASP A 99 -3.14 3.05 19.38
CA ASP A 99 -4.35 3.05 20.20
C ASP A 99 -5.10 1.75 19.99
N THR A 100 -5.35 1.04 21.09
CA THR A 100 -6.09 -0.24 21.12
C THR A 100 -7.48 -0.10 21.71
N THR A 101 -7.93 1.13 21.97
CA THR A 101 -9.27 1.35 22.53
C THR A 101 -10.36 0.93 21.54
N PRO A 102 -11.54 0.50 22.03
CA PRO A 102 -12.66 0.10 21.19
C PRO A 102 -13.12 1.15 20.16
N GLY A 103 -13.46 0.68 18.97
CA GLY A 103 -13.91 1.48 17.84
C GLY A 103 -13.06 1.27 16.58
N VAL A 104 -13.37 2.04 15.54
CA VAL A 104 -12.58 2.06 14.32
C VAL A 104 -11.28 2.84 14.56
N ARG A 105 -10.14 2.25 14.21
CA ARG A 105 -8.81 2.84 14.43
C ARG A 105 -8.05 3.02 13.12
N ASP A 106 -7.34 4.13 13.07
CA ASP A 106 -6.45 4.50 11.98
C ASP A 106 -5.04 4.03 12.30
N GLY A 107 -4.37 3.43 11.31
CA GLY A 107 -2.94 3.20 11.41
C GLY A 107 -2.16 4.51 11.29
N GLU A 108 -0.93 4.56 11.80
CA GLU A 108 -0.10 5.77 11.79
C GLU A 108 0.14 6.31 10.37
N VAL A 109 0.24 5.43 9.36
CA VAL A 109 0.37 5.85 7.96
C VAL A 109 -0.83 6.66 7.48
N TYR A 110 -2.05 6.23 7.77
CA TYR A 110 -3.27 6.98 7.43
C TYR A 110 -3.33 8.32 8.20
N ARG A 111 -3.02 8.30 9.51
CA ARG A 111 -2.96 9.50 10.35
C ARG A 111 -2.01 10.56 9.76
N ARG A 112 -0.84 10.14 9.31
CA ARG A 112 0.19 11.03 8.74
C ARG A 112 -0.10 11.52 7.33
N ILE A 113 -0.71 10.69 6.48
CA ILE A 113 -0.99 11.05 5.08
C ILE A 113 -2.29 11.83 4.96
N VAL A 114 -3.37 11.28 5.53
CA VAL A 114 -4.75 11.75 5.29
C VAL A 114 -5.15 12.80 6.32
N LEU A 115 -4.87 12.55 7.60
CA LEU A 115 -5.23 13.49 8.67
C LEU A 115 -4.17 14.60 8.85
N GLY A 116 -2.97 14.42 8.30
CA GLY A 116 -1.85 15.36 8.42
C GLY A 116 -1.40 15.55 9.87
N GLU A 117 -1.63 14.54 10.71
CA GLU A 117 -1.22 14.57 12.11
C GLU A 117 0.30 14.49 12.24
N PRO A 118 0.87 15.12 13.28
CA PRO A 118 2.31 15.07 13.50
C PRO A 118 2.76 13.63 13.78
N ASP A 119 4.04 13.40 13.53
CA ASP A 119 4.73 12.18 13.93
C ASP A 119 4.50 11.90 15.41
N THR A 120 4.23 10.64 15.72
CA THR A 120 4.10 10.19 17.10
C THR A 120 5.48 9.77 17.61
N ASP A 121 5.73 9.86 18.92
CA ASP A 121 7.00 9.38 19.50
C ASP A 121 7.14 7.83 19.43
N ALA A 122 6.33 7.14 18.61
CA ALA A 122 6.35 5.71 18.39
C ALA A 122 7.56 5.23 17.57
N GLY A 123 8.19 6.13 16.82
CA GLY A 123 9.46 5.90 16.13
C GLY A 123 9.37 5.21 14.77
N LEU A 124 8.30 4.45 14.46
CA LEU A 124 8.04 3.91 13.12
C LEU A 124 6.54 3.91 12.83
N ASP A 125 6.17 4.35 11.63
CA ASP A 125 4.77 4.39 11.18
C ASP A 125 4.26 3.03 10.73
N ALA A 126 5.17 2.14 10.34
CA ALA A 126 4.86 0.82 9.83
C ALA A 126 6.04 -0.15 9.92
N GLY A 127 5.71 -1.43 9.80
CA GLY A 127 6.68 -2.52 9.73
C GLY A 127 6.48 -3.38 8.48
N ILE A 128 7.58 -3.92 7.97
CA ILE A 128 7.57 -4.88 6.86
C ILE A 128 8.67 -5.93 7.03
N VAL A 129 8.38 -7.17 6.70
CA VAL A 129 9.35 -8.28 6.65
C VAL A 129 9.21 -9.02 5.32
N PHE A 130 10.31 -9.59 4.84
CA PHE A 130 10.35 -10.43 3.65
C PHE A 130 11.12 -11.71 3.93
N ASP A 131 10.68 -12.81 3.36
CA ASP A 131 11.37 -14.10 3.38
C ASP A 131 12.11 -14.33 2.06
N PHE A 132 13.44 -14.19 2.11
CA PHE A 132 14.33 -14.47 0.98
C PHE A 132 14.81 -15.94 0.94
N GLY A 133 14.16 -16.82 1.71
CA GLY A 133 14.22 -18.28 1.50
C GLY A 133 13.40 -18.72 0.28
N TYR A 134 12.47 -17.87 -0.18
CA TYR A 134 11.80 -18.02 -1.47
C TYR A 134 12.65 -17.48 -2.63
N ASP A 135 12.52 -18.13 -3.79
CA ASP A 135 13.11 -17.62 -5.04
C ASP A 135 12.32 -16.39 -5.52
N VAL A 136 13.03 -15.27 -5.66
CA VAL A 136 12.48 -14.00 -6.14
C VAL A 136 13.26 -13.44 -7.31
N SER A 137 12.54 -12.89 -8.30
CA SER A 137 13.11 -12.09 -9.37
C SER A 137 13.08 -10.62 -8.98
N LEU A 138 14.23 -9.95 -9.05
CA LEU A 138 14.35 -8.51 -8.78
C LEU A 138 14.03 -7.65 -10.02
N SER A 139 14.06 -8.26 -11.21
CA SER A 139 13.79 -7.59 -12.48
C SER A 139 13.24 -8.56 -13.54
N GLY A 140 12.68 -8.01 -14.63
CA GLY A 140 12.17 -8.79 -15.76
C GLY A 140 11.04 -9.75 -15.40
N THR A 141 10.64 -10.57 -16.37
CA THR A 141 9.59 -11.59 -16.18
C THR A 141 10.14 -12.74 -15.33
N PRO A 142 9.52 -13.05 -14.17
CA PRO A 142 9.94 -14.18 -13.35
C PRO A 142 9.79 -15.51 -14.08
N ALA A 143 10.65 -16.47 -13.75
CA ALA A 143 10.47 -17.86 -14.20
C ALA A 143 9.22 -18.48 -13.53
N PRO A 144 8.67 -19.58 -14.09
CA PRO A 144 7.62 -20.34 -13.40
C PRO A 144 8.09 -20.77 -12.01
N GLY A 145 7.28 -20.53 -10.98
CA GLY A 145 7.65 -20.82 -9.59
C GLY A 145 8.45 -19.72 -8.87
N VAL A 146 8.85 -18.65 -9.57
CA VAL A 146 9.57 -17.49 -8.99
C VAL A 146 8.62 -16.30 -8.83
N ALA A 147 8.62 -15.67 -7.66
CA ALA A 147 7.85 -14.46 -7.42
C ALA A 147 8.55 -13.21 -7.97
N CYS A 148 7.82 -12.18 -8.40
CA CYS A 148 8.41 -10.87 -8.69
C CYS A 148 8.52 -10.06 -7.39
N PHE A 149 9.73 -9.77 -6.93
CA PHE A 149 9.94 -9.06 -5.67
C PHE A 149 9.25 -7.69 -5.65
N ARG A 150 9.21 -6.99 -6.79
CA ARG A 150 8.54 -5.68 -6.88
C ARG A 150 7.02 -5.79 -6.70
N ASP A 151 6.41 -6.88 -7.16
CA ASP A 151 4.97 -7.11 -6.97
C ASP A 151 4.67 -7.49 -5.53
N VAL A 152 5.51 -8.34 -4.92
CA VAL A 152 5.43 -8.61 -3.46
C VAL A 152 5.62 -7.32 -2.66
N ALA A 153 6.61 -6.49 -2.99
CA ALA A 153 6.81 -5.21 -2.31
C ALA A 153 5.62 -4.26 -2.46
N ARG A 154 4.95 -4.23 -3.62
CA ARG A 154 3.69 -3.50 -3.80
C ARG A 154 2.60 -4.07 -2.89
N HIS A 155 2.48 -5.41 -2.81
CA HIS A 155 1.56 -6.11 -1.89
C HIS A 155 1.68 -5.57 -0.48
N GLU A 156 2.88 -5.73 0.08
CA GLU A 156 3.11 -5.45 1.47
C GLU A 156 3.02 -3.97 1.76
N LEU A 157 3.46 -3.11 0.83
CA LEU A 157 3.29 -1.67 1.01
C LEU A 157 1.82 -1.24 0.94
N THR A 158 0.96 -1.94 0.21
CA THR A 158 -0.49 -1.66 0.28
C THR A 158 -1.06 -2.02 1.66
N HIS A 159 -0.62 -3.13 2.29
CA HIS A 159 -0.95 -3.39 3.70
C HIS A 159 -0.45 -2.27 4.63
N VAL A 160 0.77 -1.76 4.39
CA VAL A 160 1.34 -0.62 5.12
C VAL A 160 0.49 0.65 4.98
N LEU A 161 -0.16 0.89 3.84
CA LEU A 161 -1.09 2.02 3.68
C LEU A 161 -2.36 1.91 4.55
N GLY A 162 -2.62 0.75 5.14
CA GLY A 162 -3.76 0.51 6.02
C GLY A 162 -4.75 -0.54 5.51
N TYR A 163 -4.47 -1.21 4.38
CA TYR A 163 -5.25 -2.36 3.92
C TYR A 163 -4.99 -3.60 4.79
N GLY A 164 -5.27 -3.52 6.08
CA GLY A 164 -5.21 -4.62 7.03
C GLY A 164 -6.53 -4.71 7.78
N SER A 165 -6.98 -5.91 8.12
CA SER A 165 -8.22 -6.19 8.80
C SER A 165 -7.92 -6.76 10.17
N PHE A 166 -8.66 -6.31 11.18
CA PHE A 166 -8.67 -6.91 12.51
C PHE A 166 -9.92 -7.76 12.74
N ILE A 167 -10.79 -7.89 11.74
CA ILE A 167 -11.91 -8.81 11.78
C ILE A 167 -11.41 -10.25 11.73
N LYS A 168 -11.80 -11.04 12.72
CA LYS A 168 -11.59 -12.48 12.78
C LYS A 168 -12.72 -13.21 12.07
N ALA A 169 -12.53 -14.50 11.82
CA ALA A 169 -13.50 -15.34 11.11
C ALA A 169 -14.88 -15.43 11.79
N ASP A 170 -14.99 -15.11 13.08
CA ASP A 170 -16.24 -15.06 13.84
C ASP A 170 -16.85 -13.65 13.94
N GLY A 171 -16.21 -12.66 13.31
CA GLY A 171 -16.64 -11.26 13.29
C GLY A 171 -16.12 -10.43 14.46
N THR A 172 -15.43 -11.04 15.43
CA THR A 172 -14.78 -10.29 16.50
C THR A 172 -13.59 -9.50 15.97
N GLY A 173 -13.25 -8.41 16.66
CA GLY A 173 -12.12 -7.56 16.33
C GLY A 173 -10.83 -7.97 17.04
N PHE A 174 -9.92 -7.02 17.17
CA PHE A 174 -8.62 -7.24 17.78
C PHE A 174 -8.72 -7.66 19.25
N ASN A 175 -9.58 -7.02 20.05
CA ASN A 175 -9.73 -7.21 21.49
C ASN A 175 -10.65 -8.39 21.87
N GLU A 176 -11.40 -8.96 20.93
CA GLU A 176 -12.36 -10.06 21.14
C GLU A 176 -13.47 -9.76 22.15
N THR A 177 -13.75 -8.47 22.37
CA THR A 177 -14.73 -8.00 23.36
C THR A 177 -15.47 -6.81 22.79
N ALA A 178 -16.82 -6.81 22.83
CA ALA A 178 -17.64 -5.72 22.32
C ALA A 178 -17.84 -4.58 23.35
N PRO A 179 -17.80 -3.29 22.93
CA PRO A 179 -17.31 -2.83 21.63
C PRO A 179 -15.84 -3.17 21.44
N ASP A 180 -15.47 -3.56 20.23
CA ASP A 180 -14.16 -4.10 19.86
C ASP A 180 -13.36 -3.09 19.04
N MET A 181 -12.07 -3.36 18.81
CA MET A 181 -11.20 -2.57 17.96
C MET A 181 -11.16 -3.18 16.55
N TYR A 182 -11.45 -2.34 15.56
CA TYR A 182 -11.35 -2.65 14.13
C TYR A 182 -10.50 -1.61 13.43
N THR A 183 -10.00 -1.95 12.24
CA THR A 183 -9.24 -1.00 11.41
C THR A 183 -10.17 -0.09 10.61
N ARG A 184 -9.63 1.02 10.08
CA ARG A 184 -10.31 1.85 9.09
C ARG A 184 -10.77 1.04 7.87
N PHE A 185 -9.98 0.06 7.45
CA PHE A 185 -10.33 -0.86 6.35
C PHE A 185 -11.60 -1.65 6.66
N ASP A 186 -11.70 -2.20 7.87
CA ASP A 186 -12.87 -2.97 8.33
C ASP A 186 -14.16 -2.15 8.31
N ALA A 187 -14.06 -0.86 8.64
CA ALA A 187 -15.20 0.06 8.62
C ALA A 187 -15.71 0.39 7.21
N MET A 188 -14.95 0.03 6.17
CA MET A 188 -15.39 0.16 4.77
C MET A 188 -16.01 -1.13 4.23
N LEU A 189 -16.16 -2.17 5.07
CA LEU A 189 -16.82 -3.40 4.67
C LEU A 189 -18.33 -3.27 4.79
N GLU A 190 -19.01 -3.68 3.73
CA GLU A 190 -20.46 -3.80 3.66
C GLU A 190 -20.88 -5.18 3.15
N THR A 191 -22.12 -5.59 3.41
CA THR A 191 -22.69 -6.77 2.77
C THR A 191 -22.93 -6.53 1.28
N ASP A 192 -22.60 -7.49 0.41
CA ASP A 192 -22.94 -7.45 -1.01
C ASP A 192 -24.46 -7.60 -1.20
N SER A 193 -25.17 -6.48 -1.36
CA SER A 193 -26.58 -6.46 -1.72
C SER A 193 -26.83 -6.56 -3.24
N GLY A 194 -25.76 -6.49 -4.07
CA GLY A 194 -25.83 -6.51 -5.53
C GLY A 194 -26.37 -5.21 -6.17
N ASP A 195 -27.02 -4.33 -5.40
CA ASP A 195 -27.52 -3.02 -5.85
C ASP A 195 -26.66 -1.84 -5.36
N GLY A 196 -25.63 -2.12 -4.55
CA GLY A 196 -24.72 -1.10 -4.02
C GLY A 196 -25.27 -0.35 -2.81
N GLU A 197 -26.26 -0.90 -2.11
CA GLU A 197 -26.79 -0.40 -0.83
C GLU A 197 -26.56 -1.45 0.26
N GLY A 198 -25.30 -1.85 0.44
CA GLY A 198 -24.91 -2.85 1.42
C GLY A 198 -25.17 -2.38 2.85
N LEU A 199 -25.30 -3.33 3.78
CA LEU A 199 -25.32 -2.99 5.20
C LEU A 199 -23.89 -2.89 5.71
N PRO A 200 -23.53 -1.84 6.46
CA PRO A 200 -22.21 -1.76 7.10
C PRO A 200 -22.02 -2.93 8.06
N VAL A 201 -20.81 -3.49 8.08
CA VAL A 201 -20.45 -4.59 8.97
C VAL A 201 -20.14 -4.09 10.39
N ILE A 202 -19.46 -2.96 10.48
CA ILE A 202 -18.93 -2.37 11.72
C ILE A 202 -19.40 -0.90 11.82
N ASP A 203 -19.80 -0.43 13.02
CA ASP A 203 -19.99 1.01 13.27
C ASP A 203 -18.71 1.69 13.79
N SER A 204 -18.73 3.03 13.84
CA SER A 204 -17.58 3.82 14.33
C SER A 204 -17.18 3.51 15.77
N ASP A 205 -18.14 3.04 16.59
CA ASP A 205 -17.95 2.74 18.01
C ASP A 205 -17.40 1.32 18.24
N GLY A 206 -17.26 0.52 17.18
CA GLY A 206 -16.66 -0.81 17.24
C GLY A 206 -17.66 -1.91 17.55
N ASN A 207 -18.93 -1.71 17.22
CA ASN A 207 -19.93 -2.77 17.29
C ASN A 207 -20.02 -3.50 15.94
N LEU A 208 -20.03 -4.84 16.01
CA LEU A 208 -20.43 -5.66 14.89
C LEU A 208 -21.95 -5.51 14.69
N LEU A 209 -22.36 -5.05 13.51
CA LEU A 209 -23.75 -4.74 13.18
C LEU A 209 -24.53 -5.93 12.64
N LEU A 210 -23.82 -6.98 12.26
CA LEU A 210 -24.39 -8.24 11.79
C LEU A 210 -24.48 -9.24 12.95
N ASP A 211 -25.56 -10.02 13.01
CA ASP A 211 -25.58 -11.19 13.88
C ASP A 211 -24.59 -12.25 13.38
N ALA A 212 -24.15 -13.15 14.27
CA ALA A 212 -23.13 -14.14 13.94
C ALA A 212 -23.48 -15.01 12.70
N PRO A 213 -24.74 -15.49 12.50
CA PRO A 213 -25.11 -16.19 11.27
C PRO A 213 -25.00 -15.32 10.01
N THR A 214 -25.43 -14.06 10.07
CA THR A 214 -25.38 -13.14 8.93
C THR A 214 -23.94 -12.78 8.61
N PHE A 215 -23.12 -12.52 9.62
CA PHE A 215 -21.69 -12.29 9.43
C PHE A 215 -21.01 -13.50 8.79
N ALA A 216 -21.22 -14.71 9.32
CA ALA A 216 -20.63 -15.92 8.77
C ALA A 216 -21.03 -16.18 7.30
N ALA A 217 -22.29 -15.87 6.94
CA ALA A 217 -22.76 -15.97 5.56
C ALA A 217 -22.09 -14.91 4.65
N ALA A 218 -22.00 -13.67 5.11
CA ALA A 218 -21.38 -12.58 4.37
C ALA A 218 -19.87 -12.79 4.20
N HIS A 219 -19.18 -13.23 5.25
CA HIS A 219 -17.74 -13.50 5.25
C HIS A 219 -17.31 -14.58 4.24
N GLY A 220 -18.23 -15.44 3.79
CA GLY A 220 -17.93 -16.47 2.80
C GLY A 220 -17.77 -15.94 1.37
N ILE A 221 -18.64 -15.02 0.91
CA ILE A 221 -18.73 -14.55 -0.49
C ILE A 221 -19.46 -13.21 -0.67
N GLY A 222 -19.90 -12.58 0.41
CA GLY A 222 -20.91 -11.51 0.41
C GLY A 222 -20.45 -10.26 1.15
N LEU A 223 -19.15 -10.00 1.23
CA LEU A 223 -18.63 -8.71 1.67
C LEU A 223 -18.07 -7.93 0.47
N VAL A 224 -18.20 -6.62 0.53
CA VAL A 224 -17.61 -5.70 -0.43
C VAL A 224 -16.89 -4.58 0.32
N PHE A 225 -15.85 -4.04 -0.30
CA PHE A 225 -15.19 -2.83 0.13
C PHE A 225 -15.85 -1.63 -0.56
N ASP A 226 -16.49 -0.78 0.24
CA ASP A 226 -17.36 0.30 -0.24
C ASP A 226 -16.91 1.72 0.16
N GLY A 227 -15.60 1.91 0.29
CA GLY A 227 -15.01 3.24 0.48
C GLY A 227 -15.38 4.21 -0.66
N THR A 228 -15.55 5.50 -0.34
CA THR A 228 -15.89 6.53 -1.34
C THR A 228 -14.81 6.65 -2.42
N ALA A 229 -13.53 6.67 -2.04
CA ALA A 229 -12.42 6.67 -2.99
C ALA A 229 -12.36 5.37 -3.80
N SER A 230 -12.66 4.24 -3.17
CA SER A 230 -12.73 2.91 -3.80
C SER A 230 -13.80 2.86 -4.89
N ARG A 231 -15.01 3.34 -4.58
CA ARG A 231 -16.07 3.52 -5.57
C ARG A 231 -15.62 4.44 -6.70
N ALA A 232 -15.02 5.58 -6.39
CA ALA A 232 -14.54 6.51 -7.41
C ALA A 232 -13.54 5.84 -8.37
N ALA A 233 -12.61 5.06 -7.83
CA ALA A 233 -11.64 4.27 -8.61
C ALA A 233 -12.28 3.06 -9.34
N ASN A 234 -13.45 2.60 -8.90
CA ASN A 234 -14.17 1.46 -9.46
C ASN A 234 -15.49 1.85 -10.16
N SER A 235 -15.51 3.00 -10.85
CA SER A 235 -16.65 3.45 -11.67
C SER A 235 -17.98 3.56 -10.90
N GLY A 236 -17.90 3.91 -9.62
CA GLY A 236 -19.04 4.06 -8.70
C GLY A 236 -19.52 2.76 -8.04
N LEU A 237 -18.89 1.62 -8.36
CA LEU A 237 -19.31 0.32 -7.84
C LEU A 237 -18.46 -0.12 -6.63
N PRO A 238 -19.05 -0.84 -5.65
CA PRO A 238 -18.30 -1.50 -4.59
C PRO A 238 -17.28 -2.48 -5.18
N ILE A 239 -16.22 -2.73 -4.41
CA ILE A 239 -15.16 -3.66 -4.80
C ILE A 239 -15.38 -4.98 -4.07
N LYS A 240 -15.60 -6.07 -4.81
CA LYS A 240 -15.84 -7.38 -4.19
C LYS A 240 -14.63 -7.82 -3.38
N THR A 241 -14.84 -8.19 -2.13
CA THR A 241 -13.84 -9.00 -1.44
C THR A 241 -13.93 -10.42 -1.99
N PHE A 242 -12.79 -11.10 -2.10
CA PHE A 242 -12.77 -12.51 -2.48
C PHE A 242 -12.26 -13.28 -1.26
N GLY A 243 -12.79 -14.49 -1.03
CA GLY A 243 -12.30 -15.40 0.01
C GLY A 243 -12.80 -15.12 1.44
N SER A 244 -12.44 -16.05 2.33
CA SER A 244 -12.80 -16.05 3.76
C SER A 244 -11.80 -15.28 4.63
N ASP A 245 -11.00 -14.40 4.03
CA ASP A 245 -10.07 -13.53 4.73
C ASP A 245 -10.20 -12.16 4.06
N PRO A 246 -10.65 -11.11 4.77
CA PRO A 246 -10.81 -9.77 4.22
C PRO A 246 -9.51 -9.16 3.69
N THR A 247 -8.34 -9.74 4.04
CA THR A 247 -7.00 -9.23 3.71
C THR A 247 -6.17 -10.10 2.79
N HIS A 248 -6.40 -11.41 2.76
CA HIS A 248 -5.55 -12.34 2.01
C HIS A 248 -6.39 -13.39 1.28
N SER A 249 -6.80 -13.09 0.05
CA SER A 249 -7.33 -14.12 -0.84
C SER A 249 -6.62 -14.19 -2.18
N ALA A 250 -6.55 -15.41 -2.70
CA ALA A 250 -5.82 -15.78 -3.91
C ALA A 250 -6.39 -15.18 -5.21
N ALA A 251 -7.39 -14.29 -5.15
CA ALA A 251 -7.99 -13.69 -6.33
C ALA A 251 -8.79 -12.41 -6.03
N MET A 252 -8.24 -11.37 -5.39
CA MET A 252 -8.98 -10.09 -5.24
C MET A 252 -8.93 -9.26 -6.52
N SER A 253 -9.83 -9.49 -7.48
CA SER A 253 -9.69 -8.93 -8.85
C SER A 253 -9.70 -7.40 -8.96
N ASP A 254 -9.87 -6.62 -7.89
CA ASP A 254 -10.00 -5.15 -8.00
C ASP A 254 -9.41 -4.28 -6.87
N VAL A 255 -9.20 -4.79 -5.65
CA VAL A 255 -8.42 -4.13 -4.58
C VAL A 255 -7.58 -5.20 -3.94
N MET A 256 -6.27 -4.97 -3.82
CA MET A 256 -5.30 -5.99 -3.37
C MET A 256 -5.21 -7.22 -4.31
N PHE A 257 -4.93 -7.04 -5.61
CA PHE A 257 -4.33 -8.11 -6.44
C PHE A 257 -2.83 -7.88 -6.59
N PRO A 258 -1.99 -8.17 -5.59
CA PRO A 258 -0.60 -7.75 -5.66
C PRO A 258 0.34 -8.94 -5.85
N SER A 259 -0.17 -10.18 -5.80
CA SER A 259 0.55 -11.37 -6.25
C SER A 259 -0.08 -11.84 -7.56
N PRO A 260 0.36 -11.33 -8.72
CA PRO A 260 0.21 -12.07 -9.97
C PRO A 260 0.54 -13.54 -9.73
N ALA A 261 -0.18 -14.46 -10.40
CA ALA A 261 0.14 -15.88 -10.31
C ALA A 261 1.66 -16.06 -10.54
N VAL A 262 2.30 -16.89 -9.71
CA VAL A 262 3.75 -17.06 -9.74
C VAL A 262 4.23 -17.28 -11.18
N GLY A 263 5.24 -16.50 -11.62
CA GLY A 263 5.66 -16.46 -13.02
C GLY A 263 4.96 -15.42 -13.91
N THR A 264 4.13 -14.54 -13.36
CA THR A 264 3.56 -13.38 -14.06
C THR A 264 3.99 -12.08 -13.39
N MET A 265 3.97 -10.98 -14.15
CA MET A 265 4.20 -9.63 -13.62
C MET A 265 2.92 -8.83 -13.74
N ARG A 266 2.62 -8.02 -12.72
CA ARG A 266 1.61 -6.98 -12.85
C ARG A 266 2.28 -5.75 -13.49
N ALA A 267 1.79 -5.38 -14.67
CA ALA A 267 2.34 -4.24 -15.40
C ALA A 267 2.02 -2.91 -14.71
N ASP A 268 0.79 -2.78 -14.19
CA ASP A 268 0.27 -1.50 -13.72
C ASP A 268 -0.40 -1.59 -12.36
N TRP A 269 0.01 -0.66 -11.51
CA TRP A 269 -0.67 -0.32 -10.28
C TRP A 269 -1.65 0.82 -10.54
N THR A 270 -2.78 0.89 -9.85
CA THR A 270 -3.94 1.72 -10.21
C THR A 270 -4.46 2.53 -9.04
N ASP A 271 -5.34 3.50 -9.30
CA ASP A 271 -5.96 4.32 -8.25
C ASP A 271 -6.75 3.49 -7.23
N LYS A 272 -7.21 2.29 -7.61
CA LYS A 272 -7.89 1.37 -6.68
C LYS A 272 -6.99 0.91 -5.54
N ASP A 273 -5.68 0.82 -5.78
CA ASP A 273 -4.73 0.27 -4.83
C ASP A 273 -4.27 1.28 -3.76
N VAL A 274 -4.64 2.55 -3.91
CA VAL A 274 -4.43 3.62 -2.90
C VAL A 274 -5.74 4.14 -2.33
N ALA A 275 -6.87 3.52 -2.68
CA ALA A 275 -8.21 4.03 -2.41
C ALA A 275 -8.65 3.95 -0.93
N ILE A 276 -7.83 3.41 -0.03
CA ILE A 276 -8.06 3.51 1.41
C ILE A 276 -7.65 4.88 1.99
N LEU A 277 -6.76 5.60 1.29
CA LEU A 277 -6.31 6.95 1.63
C LEU A 277 -7.29 8.00 1.08
#